data_AF-A0A969DNB5-F1
#
_entry.id   AF-A0A969DNB5-F1
#
_cell.length_a   1.000
_cell.length_b   1.000
_cell.length_c   1.000
_cell.angle_alpha   90.00
_cell.angle_beta   90.00
_cell.angle_gamma   90.00
#
_symmetry.space_group_name_H-M   'P 1'
#
loop_
_entity.id
_entity.type
_entity.pdbx_description
1 polymer ?
#
loop_
_entity_poly.entity_id
_entity_poly.type
_entity_poly.pdbx_seq_one_letter_code
_entity_poly.pdbx_strand_id
1 'polypeptide(L)'
;MLQLELNLWEQIKQAEAAPTAIAFHQLCLCFDQELERMSPKEKMEQGAEAIAQLASLLAMRAEAYYDEFQQKYDPCGPSFNGEDFSELIRQSFHLDVDELMLEPELTYRLPNQNHSNNSLVSEISKNDLLELLE
;
A
#
# COMPACT_ATOMS: atom_id res chain seq x y z
N MET A 1 -20.43 15.23 17.87
CA MET A 1 -19.00 15.03 17.55
C MET A 1 -18.36 16.40 17.57
N LEU A 2 -17.44 16.64 18.50
CA LEU A 2 -16.65 17.88 18.53
C LEU A 2 -15.57 17.75 17.45
N GLN A 3 -15.72 18.44 16.32
CA GLN A 3 -14.59 18.65 15.41
C GLN A 3 -13.62 19.57 16.16
N LEU A 4 -12.42 19.06 16.46
CA LEU A 4 -11.31 19.89 16.90
C LEU A 4 -11.01 20.87 15.77
N GLU A 5 -11.27 22.17 15.96
CA GLU A 5 -10.74 23.20 15.06
C GLU A 5 -9.22 23.20 15.21
N LEU A 6 -8.53 22.51 14.29
CA LEU A 6 -7.07 22.51 14.18
C LEU A 6 -6.59 23.92 13.80
N ASN A 7 -5.44 24.33 14.31
CA ASN A 7 -4.81 25.58 13.90
C ASN A 7 -4.48 25.52 12.39
N LEU A 8 -4.53 26.67 11.68
CA LEU A 8 -4.20 26.77 10.25
C LEU A 8 -2.95 25.98 9.86
N TRP A 9 -1.86 26.10 10.62
CA TRP A 9 -0.60 25.44 10.29
C TRP A 9 -0.66 23.92 10.42
N GLU A 10 -1.46 23.41 11.35
CA GLU A 10 -1.71 21.98 11.49
C GLU A 10 -2.57 21.47 10.34
N GLN A 11 -3.56 22.27 9.91
CA GLN A 11 -4.38 21.94 8.74
C GLN A 11 -3.55 21.92 7.46
N ILE A 12 -2.63 22.87 7.26
CA ILE A 12 -1.71 22.87 6.11
C ILE A 12 -0.85 21.61 6.13
N LYS A 13 -0.24 21.25 7.26
CA LYS A 13 0.57 20.03 7.38
C LYS A 13 -0.21 18.75 7.09
N GLN A 14 -1.46 18.66 7.56
CA GLN A 14 -2.33 17.54 7.21
C GLN A 14 -2.67 17.52 5.72
N ALA A 15 -2.81 18.69 5.10
CA ALA A 15 -3.07 18.82 3.67
C ALA A 15 -1.89 18.35 2.83
N GLU A 16 -0.66 18.59 3.27
CA GLU A 16 0.54 18.08 2.58
C GLU A 16 0.57 16.54 2.55
N ALA A 17 0.08 15.87 3.59
CA ALA A 17 0.00 14.41 3.63
C ALA A 17 -1.09 13.83 2.72
N ALA A 18 -2.17 14.58 2.47
CA ALA A 18 -3.26 14.16 1.60
C ALA A 18 -3.89 15.36 0.85
N PRO A 19 -3.23 15.89 -0.20
CA PRO A 19 -3.62 17.15 -0.85
C PRO A 19 -5.00 17.13 -1.51
N THR A 20 -5.44 15.96 -1.96
CA THR A 20 -6.71 15.74 -2.65
C THR A 20 -7.88 15.54 -1.67
N ALA A 21 -7.61 15.09 -0.44
CA ALA A 21 -8.63 14.75 0.56
C ALA A 21 -9.14 15.97 1.34
N ILE A 22 -8.36 17.07 1.38
CA ILE A 22 -8.73 18.27 2.15
C ILE A 22 -9.67 19.20 1.38
N ALA A 23 -10.61 19.79 2.13
CA ALA A 23 -11.48 20.85 1.64
C ALA A 23 -10.70 22.17 1.55
N PHE A 24 -10.04 22.41 0.43
CA PHE A 24 -9.17 23.58 0.23
C PHE A 24 -9.88 24.91 0.50
N HIS A 25 -11.16 25.02 0.16
CA HIS A 25 -11.97 26.19 0.49
C HIS A 25 -12.06 26.45 2.00
N GLN A 26 -12.21 25.40 2.82
CA GLN A 26 -12.24 25.56 4.28
C GLN A 26 -10.88 26.01 4.81
N LEU A 27 -9.79 25.52 4.21
CA LEU A 27 -8.44 25.94 4.55
C LEU A 27 -8.22 27.43 4.26
N CYS A 28 -8.71 27.94 3.12
CA CYS A 28 -8.69 29.37 2.80
C CYS A 28 -9.50 30.20 3.81
N LEU A 29 -10.69 29.73 4.22
CA LEU A 29 -11.48 30.43 5.24
C LEU A 29 -10.75 30.49 6.58
N CYS A 30 -10.08 29.41 6.99
CA CYS A 30 -9.24 29.42 8.19
C CYS A 30 -8.06 30.38 8.07
N PHE A 31 -7.46 30.49 6.87
CA PHE A 31 -6.41 31.46 6.61
C PHE A 31 -6.91 32.91 6.73
N ASP A 32 -8.06 33.23 6.16
CA ASP A 32 -8.66 34.57 6.26
C ASP A 32 -8.95 34.94 7.73
N GLN A 33 -9.50 33.99 8.51
CA GLN A 33 -9.77 34.18 9.94
C GLN A 33 -8.50 34.39 10.77
N GLU A 34 -7.44 33.64 10.47
CA GLU A 34 -6.15 33.82 11.15
C GLU A 34 -5.49 35.15 10.78
N LEU A 35 -5.57 35.57 9.51
CA LEU A 35 -5.10 36.89 9.11
C LEU A 35 -5.81 37.99 9.90
N GLU A 36 -7.13 37.95 10.06
CA GLU A 36 -7.88 38.98 10.81
C GLU A 36 -7.38 39.16 12.26
N ARG A 37 -6.87 38.09 12.88
CA ARG A 37 -6.36 38.09 14.26
C ARG A 37 -4.93 38.62 14.40
N MET A 38 -4.17 38.66 13.30
CA MET A 38 -2.77 39.07 13.28
C MET A 38 -2.57 40.59 13.24
N SER A 39 -1.48 41.06 13.86
CA SER A 39 -1.02 42.43 13.72
C SER A 39 -0.53 42.73 12.28
N PRO A 40 -0.44 44.00 11.86
CA PRO A 40 0.02 44.34 10.50
C PRO A 40 1.39 43.75 10.13
N LYS A 41 2.32 43.68 11.09
CA LYS A 41 3.64 43.09 10.87
C LYS A 41 3.55 41.58 10.64
N GLU A 42 2.78 40.88 11.48
CA GLU A 42 2.58 39.43 11.38
C GLU A 42 1.85 39.04 10.09
N LYS A 43 0.87 39.84 9.64
CA LYS A 43 0.22 39.65 8.33
C LYS A 43 1.22 39.64 7.17
N MET A 44 2.24 40.50 7.23
CA MET A 44 3.25 40.56 6.17
C MET A 44 4.23 39.39 6.25
N GLU A 45 4.71 39.04 7.45
CA GLU A 45 5.69 37.96 7.63
C GLU A 45 5.02 36.57 7.54
N GLN A 46 4.09 36.27 8.43
CA GLN A 46 3.44 34.96 8.53
C GLN A 46 2.37 34.75 7.46
N GLY A 47 1.65 35.82 7.09
CA GLY A 47 0.64 35.74 6.03
C GLY A 47 1.24 35.43 4.66
N ALA A 48 2.40 36.01 4.34
CA ALA A 48 3.12 35.70 3.11
C ALA A 48 3.62 34.24 3.09
N GLU A 49 4.11 33.75 4.22
CA GLU A 49 4.52 32.34 4.36
C GLU A 49 3.34 31.39 4.18
N ALA A 50 2.19 31.68 4.80
CA ALA A 50 0.98 30.90 4.63
C ALA A 50 0.49 30.88 3.17
N ILE A 51 0.53 32.02 2.47
CA ILE A 51 0.18 32.08 1.04
C ILE A 51 1.10 31.19 0.21
N ALA A 52 2.41 31.21 0.47
CA ALA A 52 3.37 30.35 -0.23
C ALA A 52 3.08 28.86 0.02
N GLN A 53 2.74 28.49 1.25
CA GLN A 53 2.37 27.11 1.59
C GLN A 53 1.06 26.69 0.92
N LEU A 54 0.04 27.56 0.88
CA LEU A 54 -1.22 27.29 0.17
C LEU A 54 -1.01 27.13 -1.35
N ALA A 55 -0.13 27.92 -1.95
CA ALA A 55 0.22 27.80 -3.36
C ALA A 55 0.96 26.48 -3.65
N SER A 56 1.89 26.09 -2.78
CA SER A 56 2.59 24.80 -2.85
C SER A 56 1.60 23.62 -2.76
N LEU A 57 0.65 23.71 -1.83
CA LEU A 57 -0.39 22.70 -1.67
C LEU A 57 -1.28 22.57 -2.92
N LEU A 58 -1.64 23.68 -3.56
CA LEU A 58 -2.36 23.66 -4.83
C LEU A 58 -1.57 22.99 -5.95
N ALA A 59 -0.26 23.23 -6.02
CA ALA A 59 0.61 22.57 -7.00
C ALA A 59 0.64 21.06 -6.79
N MET A 60 0.87 20.60 -5.55
CA MET A 60 0.82 19.17 -5.19
C MET A 60 -0.53 18.53 -5.53
N ARG A 61 -1.62 19.26 -5.26
CA ARG A 61 -2.97 18.78 -5.57
C ARG A 61 -3.20 18.65 -7.08
N ALA A 62 -2.72 19.61 -7.86
CA ALA A 62 -2.84 19.58 -9.31
C ALA A 62 -2.04 18.42 -9.92
N GLU A 63 -0.83 18.18 -9.41
CA GLU A 63 0.01 17.04 -9.80
C GLU A 63 -0.68 15.71 -9.48
N ALA A 64 -1.20 15.54 -8.26
CA ALA A 64 -1.93 14.33 -7.89
C ALA A 64 -3.15 14.05 -8.79
N TYR A 65 -3.92 15.08 -9.15
CA TYR A 65 -5.04 14.92 -10.09
C TYR A 65 -4.58 14.60 -11.51
N TYR A 66 -3.44 15.16 -11.92
CA TYR A 66 -2.86 14.88 -13.22
C TYR A 66 -2.36 13.42 -13.30
N ASP A 67 -1.71 12.93 -12.26
CA ASP A 67 -1.26 11.54 -12.16
C ASP A 67 -2.46 10.57 -12.16
N GLU A 68 -3.50 10.86 -11.39
CA GLU A 68 -4.74 10.07 -11.38
C GLU A 68 -5.37 10.03 -12.78
N PHE A 69 -5.41 11.18 -13.47
CA PHE A 69 -5.88 11.27 -14.85
C PHE A 69 -5.04 10.41 -15.79
N GLN A 70 -3.71 10.54 -15.73
CA GLN A 70 -2.81 9.76 -16.57
C GLN A 70 -3.00 8.26 -16.36
N GLN A 71 -3.04 7.81 -15.10
CA GLN A 71 -3.24 6.39 -14.77
C GLN A 71 -4.60 5.87 -15.26
N LYS A 72 -5.66 6.66 -15.11
CA LYS A 72 -7.02 6.25 -15.49
C LYS A 72 -7.22 6.16 -17.01
N TYR A 73 -6.54 7.00 -17.76
CA TYR A 73 -6.71 7.11 -19.21
C TYR A 73 -5.48 6.64 -20.00
N ASP A 74 -4.55 5.93 -19.37
CA ASP A 74 -3.42 5.31 -20.06
C ASP A 74 -3.92 4.23 -21.03
N PRO A 75 -3.76 4.41 -22.36
CA PRO A 75 -4.18 3.40 -23.33
C PRO A 75 -3.40 2.09 -23.23
N CYS A 76 -2.23 2.10 -22.59
CA CYS A 76 -1.39 0.92 -22.38
C CYS A 76 -1.80 0.11 -21.14
N GLY A 77 -2.66 0.66 -20.27
CA GLY A 77 -3.01 0.05 -18.98
C GLY A 77 -1.84 0.09 -17.98
N PRO A 78 -2.00 -0.51 -16.78
CA PRO A 78 -0.96 -0.48 -15.75
C PRO A 78 0.31 -1.21 -16.25
N SER A 79 1.35 -0.44 -16.54
CA SER A 79 2.67 -0.98 -16.90
C SER A 79 3.51 -1.18 -15.64
N PHE A 80 3.90 -2.42 -15.37
CA PHE A 80 4.93 -2.72 -14.38
C PHE A 80 6.27 -2.89 -15.08
N ASN A 81 7.35 -2.35 -14.52
CA ASN A 81 8.68 -2.64 -15.00
C ASN A 81 9.06 -4.07 -14.58
N GLY A 82 9.76 -4.81 -15.44
CA GLY A 82 10.23 -6.16 -15.10
C GLY A 82 11.11 -6.21 -13.85
N GLU A 83 11.73 -5.08 -13.48
CA GLU A 83 12.51 -4.91 -12.25
C GLU A 83 11.62 -4.92 -11.00
N ASP A 84 10.36 -4.46 -11.07
CA ASP A 84 9.40 -4.44 -9.96
C ASP A 84 9.05 -5.86 -9.48
N PHE A 85 9.26 -6.87 -10.32
CA PHE A 85 9.04 -8.29 -10.01
C PHE A 85 10.33 -9.09 -9.87
N SER A 86 11.51 -8.46 -9.93
CA SER A 86 12.79 -9.17 -9.86
C SER A 86 12.95 -10.02 -8.59
N GLU A 87 12.35 -9.58 -7.47
CA GLU A 87 12.31 -10.32 -6.21
C GLU A 87 11.23 -11.41 -6.15
N LEU A 88 10.17 -11.30 -6.96
CA LEU A 88 9.09 -12.29 -7.06
C LEU A 88 9.37 -13.38 -8.11
N ILE A 89 10.17 -13.07 -9.13
CA ILE A 89 10.52 -14.01 -10.18
C ILE A 89 11.65 -14.89 -9.64
N ARG A 90 11.26 -16.04 -9.09
CA ARG A 90 12.22 -17.10 -8.75
C ARG A 90 12.90 -17.54 -10.05
N GLN A 91 14.18 -17.22 -10.17
CA GLN A 91 15.04 -17.61 -11.29
C GLN A 91 14.83 -19.09 -11.59
N SER A 92 14.50 -19.38 -12.85
CA SER A 92 14.16 -20.71 -13.37
C SER A 92 15.13 -21.78 -12.84
N PHE A 93 14.56 -22.80 -12.19
CA PHE A 93 15.29 -24.01 -11.80
C PHE A 93 15.95 -24.59 -13.05
N HIS A 94 17.28 -24.75 -13.02
CA HIS A 94 17.98 -25.51 -14.03
C HIS A 94 17.64 -26.99 -13.80
N LEU A 95 16.76 -27.53 -14.64
CA LEU A 95 16.42 -28.95 -14.65
C LEU A 95 17.22 -29.58 -15.78
N ASP A 96 18.21 -30.38 -15.43
CA ASP A 96 18.90 -31.21 -16.41
C ASP A 96 17.94 -32.32 -16.84
N VAL A 97 17.56 -32.30 -18.12
CA VAL A 97 16.60 -33.28 -18.67
C VAL A 97 17.23 -34.67 -18.71
N ASP A 98 18.57 -34.75 -18.75
CA ASP A 98 19.28 -36.02 -18.73
C ASP A 98 19.12 -36.73 -17.38
N GLU A 99 18.99 -35.99 -16.27
CA GLU A 99 18.71 -36.57 -14.94
C GLU A 99 17.31 -37.20 -14.85
N LEU A 100 16.33 -36.70 -15.62
CA LEU A 100 14.98 -37.27 -15.66
C LEU A 100 14.92 -38.59 -16.45
N MET A 101 15.90 -38.81 -17.32
CA MET A 101 15.99 -40.01 -18.16
C MET A 101 16.78 -41.13 -17.48
N LEU A 102 17.42 -40.85 -16.33
CA LEU A 102 18.08 -41.87 -15.53
C LEU A 102 17.04 -42.74 -14.84
N GLU A 103 17.23 -44.06 -14.92
CA GLU A 103 16.40 -45.01 -14.19
C GLU A 103 16.62 -44.78 -12.67
N PRO A 104 15.55 -44.49 -11.90
CA PRO A 104 15.71 -44.15 -10.50
C PRO A 104 16.27 -45.35 -9.74
N GLU A 105 17.25 -45.12 -8.87
CA GLU A 105 17.74 -46.18 -8.00
C GLU A 105 16.57 -46.77 -7.19
N LEU A 106 16.45 -48.10 -7.22
CA LEU A 106 15.45 -48.82 -6.45
C LEU A 106 15.70 -48.62 -4.97
N THR A 107 15.07 -47.59 -4.40
CA THR A 107 14.98 -47.42 -2.96
C THR A 107 14.05 -48.50 -2.44
N TYR A 108 14.64 -49.54 -1.83
CA TYR A 108 13.88 -50.48 -1.03
C TYR A 108 13.12 -49.67 0.02
N ARG A 109 11.78 -49.69 -0.05
CA ARG A 109 10.94 -49.15 1.02
C ARG A 109 11.28 -49.90 2.30
N LEU A 110 12.05 -49.26 3.18
CA LEU A 110 12.11 -49.69 4.58
C LEU A 110 10.68 -49.58 5.12
N PRO A 111 10.14 -50.64 5.76
CA PRO A 111 8.81 -50.57 6.34
C PRO A 111 8.76 -49.38 7.30
N ASN A 112 7.72 -48.55 7.17
CA ASN A 112 7.48 -47.34 7.96
C ASN A 112 7.83 -47.61 9.42
N GLN A 113 9.01 -47.15 9.85
CA GLN A 113 9.24 -46.97 11.26
C GLN A 113 8.46 -45.71 11.62
N ASN A 114 7.43 -45.89 12.45
CA ASN A 114 6.63 -44.84 13.08
C ASN A 114 7.53 -43.88 13.86
N HIS A 115 8.23 -43.01 13.15
CA HIS A 115 8.95 -41.89 13.73
C HIS A 115 8.09 -40.65 13.52
N SER A 116 7.92 -39.95 14.63
CA SER A 116 7.07 -38.79 14.84
C SER A 116 7.38 -37.68 13.82
N ASN A 117 6.72 -37.74 12.68
CA ASN A 117 6.63 -36.59 11.80
C ASN A 117 5.52 -35.69 12.35
N ASN A 118 5.78 -34.39 12.49
CA ASN A 118 4.82 -33.35 12.84
C ASN A 118 3.74 -33.15 11.76
N SER A 119 3.22 -34.24 11.21
CA SER A 119 2.07 -34.25 10.30
C SER A 119 0.80 -34.08 11.12
N LEU A 120 0.09 -32.98 10.87
CA LEU A 120 -1.26 -32.76 11.41
C LEU A 120 -2.32 -33.64 10.73
N VAL A 121 -1.93 -34.36 9.67
CA VAL A 121 -2.81 -35.28 8.97
C VAL A 121 -2.61 -36.68 9.55
N SER A 122 -3.63 -37.15 10.28
CA SER A 122 -3.78 -38.54 10.71
C SER A 122 -4.73 -39.28 9.76
N GLU A 123 -4.50 -40.57 9.57
CA GLU A 123 -5.44 -41.43 8.88
C GLU A 123 -6.72 -41.56 9.73
N ILE A 124 -7.88 -41.24 9.15
CA ILE A 124 -9.19 -41.40 9.79
C ILE A 124 -9.97 -42.46 9.01
N SER A 125 -10.56 -43.41 9.72
CA SER A 125 -11.34 -44.46 9.08
C SER A 125 -12.66 -43.89 8.53
N LYS A 126 -13.15 -44.45 7.41
CA LYS A 126 -14.35 -43.95 6.73
C LYS A 126 -15.57 -43.88 7.65
N ASN A 127 -15.71 -44.81 8.59
CA ASN A 127 -16.85 -44.87 9.49
C ASN A 127 -16.83 -43.69 10.47
N ASP A 128 -15.66 -43.35 11.02
CA ASP A 128 -15.50 -42.23 11.96
C ASP A 128 -15.78 -40.88 11.28
N LEU A 129 -15.44 -40.77 9.98
CA LEU A 129 -15.69 -39.56 9.19
C LEU A 129 -17.19 -39.36 8.92
N LEU A 130 -17.93 -40.45 8.71
CA LEU A 130 -19.38 -40.39 8.48
C LEU A 130 -20.14 -40.00 9.75
N GLU A 131 -19.70 -40.46 10.92
CA GLU A 131 -20.30 -40.09 12.21
C GLU A 131 -20.08 -38.61 12.57
N LEU A 132 -18.98 -38.00 12.12
CA LEU A 132 -18.71 -36.57 12.31
C LEU A 132 -19.60 -35.65 11.47
N LEU A 133 -20.18 -36.17 10.38
CA LEU A 133 -20.97 -35.40 9.40
C LEU A 133 -22.48 -35.47 9.62
N GLU A 134 -22.95 -36.31 10.57
CA GLU A 134 -24.34 -36.35 11.06
C GLU A 134 -24.54 -35.42 12.26
#